data_AF-A0A523AUL1-F1
#
_entry.id   AF-A0A523AUL1-F1
#
_cell.length_a   1.000
_cell.length_b   1.000
_cell.length_c   1.000
_cell.angle_alpha   90.00
_cell.angle_beta   90.00
_cell.angle_gamma   90.00
#
_symmetry.space_group_name_H-M   'P 1'
#
loop_
_entity.id
_entity.type
_entity.pdbx_description
1 polymer ?
#
loop_
_entity_poly.entity_id
_entity_poly.type
_entity_poly.pdbx_seq_one_letter_code
_entity_poly.pdbx_strand_id
1 'polypeptide(L)' 'MECRVCGKEALSSVLAVCPRCVRERVEEAKPWIEAAHARTRKGMGLPPLVPKEPG' A
#
# COMPACT_ATOMS: atom_id res chain seq x y z
N MET A 1 3.67 15.37 -1.24
CA MET A 1 2.42 14.83 -0.62
C MET A 1 2.76 14.20 0.71
N GLU A 2 1.79 14.06 1.60
CA GLU A 2 2.04 13.63 2.99
C GLU A 2 1.64 12.17 3.25
N CYS A 3 2.44 11.51 4.09
CA CYS A 3 2.24 10.16 4.59
C CYS A 3 1.02 10.14 5.51
N ARG A 4 0.07 9.27 5.21
CA ARG A 4 -1.17 9.12 5.99
C ARG A 4 -0.97 8.60 7.41
N VAL A 5 0.24 8.15 7.77
CA VAL A 5 0.58 7.61 9.10
C VAL A 5 1.38 8.61 9.95
N CYS A 6 2.26 9.41 9.35
CA CYS A 6 3.18 10.27 10.10
C CYS A 6 3.31 11.72 9.60
N GLY A 7 2.58 12.09 8.55
CA GLY A 7 2.60 13.44 7.97
C GLY A 7 3.85 13.81 7.17
N LYS A 8 4.94 13.03 7.26
CA LYS A 8 6.16 13.25 6.45
C LYS A 8 5.93 12.96 4.97
N GLU A 9 6.87 13.32 4.11
CA GLU A 9 6.76 13.06 2.68
C GLU A 9 6.54 11.57 2.34
N ALA A 10 5.49 11.28 1.57
CA ALA A 10 5.22 9.93 1.05
C ALA A 10 5.86 9.71 -0.33
N LEU A 11 6.12 8.45 -0.68
CA LEU A 11 6.79 8.10 -1.94
C LEU A 11 5.94 8.36 -3.19
N SER A 12 4.62 8.14 -3.10
CA SER A 12 3.70 8.29 -4.24
C SER A 12 2.26 8.44 -3.76
N SER A 13 1.41 9.01 -4.61
CA SER A 13 -0.02 9.22 -4.31
C SER A 13 -0.78 7.92 -4.32
N VAL A 14 -0.24 6.92 -5.02
CA VAL A 14 -0.76 5.57 -5.07
C VAL A 14 -0.55 4.85 -3.74
N LEU A 15 0.65 4.94 -3.16
CA LEU A 15 0.97 4.26 -1.89
C LEU A 15 0.51 5.05 -0.66
N ALA A 16 0.54 6.40 -0.73
CA ALA A 16 0.12 7.33 0.31
C ALA A 16 0.83 7.22 1.68
N VAL A 17 1.89 6.38 1.79
CA VAL A 17 2.72 6.22 3.00
C VAL A 17 4.22 6.25 2.66
N CYS A 18 5.06 6.59 3.64
CA CYS A 18 6.52 6.69 3.47
C CYS A 18 7.24 5.37 3.82
N PRO A 19 8.51 5.17 3.39
CA PRO A 19 9.23 3.91 3.60
C PRO A 19 9.44 3.57 5.07
N ARG A 20 9.59 4.60 5.91
CA ARG A 20 9.76 4.42 7.35
C ARG A 20 8.53 3.76 7.98
N CYS A 21 7.33 4.28 7.68
CA CYS A 21 6.08 3.73 8.21
C CYS A 21 5.79 2.31 7.68
N VAL A 22 6.17 2.01 6.44
CA VAL A 22 6.05 0.63 5.91
C VAL A 22 6.89 -0.36 6.72
N ARG A 23 8.06 0.04 7.24
CA ARG A 23 8.96 -0.84 8.00
C ARG A 23 8.69 -0.85 9.51
N GLU A 24 8.39 0.31 10.09
CA GLU A 24 8.35 0.50 11.54
C GLU A 24 6.92 0.58 12.12
N ARG A 25 5.91 0.83 11.29
CA ARG A 25 4.50 1.00 11.69
C ARG A 25 3.60 0.22 10.74
N VAL A 26 3.98 -1.03 10.45
CA VAL A 26 3.38 -1.81 9.34
C VAL A 26 1.89 -2.04 9.54
N GLU A 27 1.43 -2.24 10.76
CA GLU A 27 0.02 -2.42 11.11
C GLU A 27 -0.83 -1.20 10.74
N GLU A 28 -0.30 0.00 10.96
CA GLU A 28 -0.95 1.26 10.60
C GLU A 28 -0.83 1.57 9.11
N ALA A 29 0.28 1.16 8.49
CA ALA A 29 0.51 1.33 7.06
C ALA A 29 -0.28 0.31 6.21
N LYS A 30 -0.61 -0.86 6.76
CA LYS A 30 -1.21 -1.99 6.06
C LYS A 30 -2.47 -1.65 5.26
N PRO A 31 -3.46 -0.90 5.78
CA PRO A 31 -4.65 -0.55 5.00
C PRO A 31 -4.32 0.26 3.72
N TRP A 32 -3.31 1.14 3.81
CA TRP A 32 -2.86 1.95 2.67
C TRP A 32 -2.09 1.11 1.64
N ILE A 33 -1.25 0.20 2.12
CA ILE A 33 -0.50 -0.75 1.28
C ILE A 33 -1.48 -1.65 0.51
N GLU A 34 -2.45 -2.24 1.20
CA GLU A 34 -3.47 -3.12 0.59
C GLU A 34 -4.33 -2.35 -0.44
N ALA A 35 -4.74 -1.12 -0.11
CA ALA A 35 -5.49 -0.29 -1.04
C ALA A 35 -4.68 0.08 -2.30
N ALA A 36 -3.39 0.41 -2.14
CA ALA A 36 -2.49 0.68 -3.25
C ALA A 36 -2.31 -0.56 -4.13
N HIS A 37 -2.15 -1.73 -3.51
CA HIS A 37 -1.99 -3.01 -4.19
C HIS A 37 -3.24 -3.37 -4.99
N ALA A 38 -4.43 -3.25 -4.39
CA ALA A 38 -5.71 -3.52 -5.03
C ALA A 38 -5.99 -2.59 -6.23
N ARG A 39 -5.70 -1.28 -6.11
CA ARG A 39 -5.86 -0.33 -7.22
C ARG A 39 -4.95 -0.68 -8.40
N THR A 40 -3.70 -0.99 -8.10
CA THR A 40 -2.70 -1.34 -9.11
C THR A 40 -3.09 -2.64 -9.83
N ARG A 41 -3.49 -3.68 -9.07
CA ARG A 41 -3.95 -4.97 -9.62
C ARG A 41 -5.22 -4.85 -10.45
N LYS A 42 -6.20 -4.04 -10.00
CA LYS A 42 -7.42 -3.77 -10.77
C LYS A 42 -7.12 -3.16 -12.15
N GLY A 43 -6.18 -2.22 -12.22
CA GLY A 43 -5.74 -1.62 -13.49
C GLY A 43 -5.11 -2.62 -14.46
N MET A 44 -4.58 -3.73 -13.94
CA MET A 44 -3.99 -4.83 -14.71
C MET A 44 -4.97 -6.00 -14.95
N GLY A 45 -6.23 -5.89 -14.53
CA GLY A 45 -7.20 -6.99 -14.62
C GLY A 45 -6.91 -8.17 -13.69
N LEU A 46 -6.09 -7.97 -12.65
CA LEU A 46 -5.72 -8.99 -11.67
C LEU A 46 -6.68 -8.97 -10.47
N PRO A 47 -6.87 -10.12 -9.77
CA PRO A 47 -7.61 -10.17 -8.50
C PRO A 47 -7.07 -9.15 -7.50
N PRO A 48 -7.87 -8.54 -6.61
CA PRO A 48 -7.40 -7.48 -5.71
C PRO A 48 -6.38 -7.95 -4.67
N LEU A 49 -6.38 -9.24 -4.35
CA LEU A 49 -5.45 -9.89 -3.44
C LEU A 49 -4.66 -10.96 -4.19
N VAL A 50 -3.45 -11.23 -3.72
CA VAL A 50 -2.67 -12.39 -4.20
C VAL A 50 -3.41 -13.66 -3.77
N PRO A 51 -3.67 -14.62 -4.68
CA PRO A 51 -4.22 -15.92 -4.31
C PRO A 51 -3.33 -16.60 -3.26
N LYS A 52 -3.95 -17.19 -2.23
CA LYS A 52 -3.20 -17.87 -1.15
C LYS A 52 -2.80 -19.30 -1.52
N GLU A 53 -3.35 -19.84 -2.59
CA GLU A 53 -2.99 -21.16 -3.10
C GLU A 53 -1.97 -21.01 -4.23
N PRO A 54 -0.92 -21.84 -4.26
CA PRO A 54 -0.09 -21.98 -5.45
C PRO A 54 -0.96 -22.50 -6.61
N GLY A 55 -0.74 -21.94 -7.80
CA GLY A 55 -1.36 -22.39 -9.04
C GLY A 55 -0.69 -23.63 -9.62
#